data_AF-F2BAZ4-F1
#
_entry.id   AF-F2BAZ4-F1
#
_cell.length_a   1.000
_cell.length_b   1.000
_cell.length_c   1.000
_cell.angle_alpha   90.00
_cell.angle_beta   90.00
_cell.angle_gamma   90.00
#
_symmetry.space_group_name_H-M   'P 1'
#
loop_
_entity.id
_entity.type
_entity.pdbx_description
1 polymer ?
#
loop_
_entity_poly.entity_id
_entity_poly.type
_entity_poly.pdbx_seq_one_letter_code
_entity_poly.pdbx_strand_id
1 'polypeptide(L)'
;MEKMPENTFDEIIDKYVEMNVVHPFLEGNGRSTRIWLDLILKKRLGRVADWQRVDKRLYLQAMEHSPINDLEISFLLQNALTAETDSREIFMKGIDQSYYYEQPE
;
A
#
# COMPACT_ATOMS: atom_id res chain seq x y z
N MET A 1 -15.28 -2.01 -6.54
CA MET A 1 -13.82 -1.95 -6.74
C MET A 1 -13.39 -1.84 -8.18
N GLU A 2 -13.75 -2.75 -9.07
CA GLU A 2 -13.28 -2.69 -10.47
C GLU A 2 -13.68 -1.39 -11.19
N LYS A 3 -14.81 -0.79 -10.77
CA LYS A 3 -15.33 0.47 -11.30
C LYS A 3 -14.80 1.74 -10.60
N MET A 4 -14.00 1.60 -9.52
CA MET A 4 -13.42 2.77 -8.86
C MET A 4 -12.28 3.33 -9.72
N PRO A 5 -12.19 4.67 -9.84
CA PRO A 5 -11.13 5.30 -10.59
C PRO A 5 -9.76 5.03 -9.94
N GLU A 6 -8.69 5.20 -10.72
CA GLU A 6 -7.31 4.90 -10.30
C GLU A 6 -6.31 5.74 -11.11
N ASN A 7 -6.66 6.97 -11.47
CA ASN A 7 -5.86 7.83 -12.35
C ASN A 7 -4.97 8.81 -11.57
N THR A 8 -5.39 9.19 -10.36
CA THR A 8 -4.60 10.02 -9.44
C THR A 8 -4.13 9.21 -8.25
N PHE A 9 -3.15 9.74 -7.50
CA PHE A 9 -2.71 9.10 -6.26
C PHE A 9 -3.86 8.94 -5.27
N ASP A 10 -4.63 10.00 -5.02
CA ASP A 10 -5.77 9.98 -4.10
C ASP A 10 -6.79 8.90 -4.50
N GLU A 11 -7.18 8.83 -5.78
CA GLU A 11 -8.10 7.79 -6.28
C GLU A 11 -7.56 6.37 -6.06
N ILE A 12 -6.24 6.17 -6.19
CA ILE A 12 -5.60 4.88 -5.96
C ILE A 12 -5.61 4.52 -4.47
N ILE A 13 -5.37 5.49 -3.58
CA ILE A 13 -5.42 5.29 -2.13
C ILE A 13 -6.85 4.97 -1.68
N ASP A 14 -7.86 5.71 -2.13
CA ASP A 14 -9.26 5.42 -1.83
C ASP A 14 -9.61 3.98 -2.22
N LYS A 15 -9.21 3.58 -3.43
CA LYS A 15 -9.44 2.22 -3.95
C LYS A 15 -8.72 1.15 -3.13
N TYR A 16 -7.52 1.46 -2.63
CA TYR A 16 -6.73 0.59 -1.78
C TYR A 16 -7.35 0.41 -0.39
N VAL A 17 -7.83 1.50 0.21
CA VAL A 17 -8.55 1.50 1.49
C VAL A 17 -9.79 0.62 1.39
N GLU A 18 -10.60 0.81 0.35
CA GLU A 18 -11.77 -0.06 0.11
C GLU A 18 -11.35 -1.52 -0.04
N MET A 19 -10.29 -1.83 -0.80
CA MET A 19 -9.81 -3.21 -1.02
C MET A 19 -9.39 -3.86 0.30
N ASN A 20 -8.77 -3.09 1.20
CA ASN A 20 -8.41 -3.57 2.52
C ASN A 20 -9.64 -3.89 3.39
N VAL A 21 -10.71 -3.10 3.28
CA VAL A 21 -11.99 -3.34 3.98
C VAL A 21 -12.67 -4.62 3.48
N VAL A 22 -12.68 -4.87 2.16
CA VAL A 22 -13.34 -6.07 1.60
C VAL A 22 -12.64 -7.36 2.02
N HIS A 23 -11.32 -7.34 2.17
CA HIS A 23 -10.56 -8.46 2.74
C HIS A 23 -10.94 -9.83 2.10
N PRO A 24 -10.80 -9.99 0.77
CA PRO A 24 -11.47 -11.06 0.01
C PRO A 24 -10.96 -12.49 0.27
N PHE A 25 -9.81 -12.66 0.94
CA PHE A 25 -9.22 -13.96 1.25
C PHE A 25 -9.34 -14.32 2.73
N LEU A 26 -9.24 -15.61 3.06
CA LEU A 26 -9.19 -16.06 4.46
C LEU A 26 -7.93 -15.56 5.18
N GLU A 27 -6.78 -15.55 4.49
CA GLU A 27 -5.51 -15.07 5.01
C GLU A 27 -4.68 -14.42 3.89
N GLY A 28 -3.74 -13.54 4.26
CA GLY A 28 -2.78 -12.98 3.31
C GLY A 28 -3.27 -11.77 2.51
N ASN A 29 -4.40 -11.17 2.89
CA ASN A 29 -4.93 -9.96 2.26
C ASN A 29 -3.92 -8.81 2.29
N GLY A 30 -3.36 -8.48 3.46
CA GLY A 30 -2.43 -7.35 3.58
C GLY A 30 -1.27 -7.42 2.59
N ARG A 31 -0.55 -8.55 2.56
CA ARG A 31 0.59 -8.77 1.65
C ARG A 31 0.18 -8.72 0.17
N SER A 32 -0.93 -9.38 -0.18
CA SER A 32 -1.39 -9.44 -1.56
C SER A 32 -1.89 -8.08 -2.05
N THR A 33 -2.61 -7.34 -1.22
CA THR A 33 -3.17 -6.03 -1.55
C THR A 33 -2.07 -4.96 -1.65
N ARG A 34 -0.99 -5.04 -0.88
CA ARG A 34 0.18 -4.15 -1.03
C ARG A 34 0.90 -4.33 -2.37
N ILE A 35 1.10 -5.58 -2.81
CA ILE A 35 1.66 -5.86 -4.15
C ILE A 35 0.72 -5.32 -5.24
N TRP A 36 -0.59 -5.53 -5.07
CA TRP A 36 -1.59 -5.03 -6.00
C TRP A 36 -1.60 -3.50 -6.08
N LEU A 37 -1.46 -2.80 -4.95
CA LEU A 37 -1.30 -1.35 -4.89
C LEU A 37 -0.08 -0.88 -5.68
N ASP A 38 1.10 -1.50 -5.49
CA ASP A 38 2.31 -1.13 -6.21
C ASP A 38 2.18 -1.29 -7.73
N LEU A 39 1.47 -2.33 -8.19
CA LEU A 39 1.22 -2.52 -9.63
C LEU A 39 0.34 -1.41 -10.22
N ILE A 40 -0.64 -0.91 -9.47
CA ILE A 40 -1.49 0.22 -9.89
C ILE A 40 -0.66 1.51 -9.91
N LEU A 41 0.06 1.81 -8.82
CA LEU A 41 0.94 2.98 -8.74
C LEU A 41 1.96 2.98 -9.88
N LYS A 42 2.58 1.83 -10.17
CA LYS A 42 3.56 1.70 -11.26
C LYS A 42 2.93 1.98 -12.61
N LYS A 43 1.78 1.37 -12.88
CA LYS A 43 1.06 1.52 -14.15
C LYS A 43 0.56 2.94 -14.40
N ARG A 44 0.12 3.63 -13.35
CA ARG A 44 -0.60 4.91 -13.46
C ARG A 44 0.31 6.11 -13.25
N LEU A 45 1.24 6.02 -12.31
CA LEU A 45 2.08 7.15 -11.87
C LEU A 45 3.56 6.94 -12.15
N GLY A 46 3.98 5.75 -12.63
CA GLY A 46 5.39 5.43 -12.83
C GLY A 46 6.19 5.39 -11.52
N ARG A 47 5.51 5.08 -10.39
CA ARG A 47 6.09 5.04 -9.05
C ARG A 47 5.64 3.79 -8.30
N VAL A 48 6.39 3.41 -7.27
CA VAL A 48 6.03 2.35 -6.31
C VAL A 48 6.23 2.87 -4.89
N ALA A 49 5.60 2.25 -3.90
CA ALA A 49 5.87 2.54 -2.51
C ALA A 49 7.19 1.89 -2.06
N ASP A 50 8.12 2.69 -1.54
CA ASP A 50 9.26 2.16 -0.81
C ASP A 50 8.83 1.82 0.62
N TRP A 51 8.29 0.60 0.78
CA TRP A 51 7.77 0.12 2.06
C TRP A 51 8.80 0.16 3.18
N GLN A 52 10.10 0.11 2.88
CA GLN A 52 11.14 0.22 3.90
C GLN A 52 11.11 1.53 4.67
N ARG A 53 10.58 2.58 4.05
CA ARG A 53 10.45 3.92 4.63
C ARG A 53 9.16 4.09 5.42
N VAL A 54 8.33 3.05 5.48
CA VAL A 54 7.04 3.06 6.16
C VAL A 54 7.17 2.21 7.43
N ASP A 55 7.05 2.87 8.58
CA ASP A 55 7.09 2.21 9.89
C ASP A 55 5.87 1.28 10.08
N LYS A 56 6.10 0.12 10.69
CA LYS A 56 5.06 -0.90 10.92
C LYS A 56 3.90 -0.36 11.75
N ARG A 57 4.19 0.30 12.87
CA ARG A 57 3.16 0.76 13.80
C ARG A 57 2.36 1.90 13.18
N LEU A 58 3.04 2.85 12.53
CA LEU A 58 2.38 3.95 11.82
C LEU A 58 1.49 3.43 10.69
N TYR A 59 1.96 2.46 9.92
CA TYR A 59 1.17 1.84 8.85
C TYR A 59 -0.08 1.12 9.40
N LEU A 60 0.08 0.26 10.40
CA LEU A 60 -1.05 -0.50 10.97
C LEU A 60 -2.10 0.43 11.59
N GLN A 61 -1.66 1.46 12.33
CA GLN A 61 -2.56 2.47 12.88
C GLN A 61 -3.30 3.25 11.78
N ALA A 62 -2.58 3.69 10.73
CA ALA A 62 -3.20 4.40 9.62
C ALA A 62 -4.22 3.53 8.86
N MET A 63 -3.95 2.23 8.70
CA MET A 63 -4.88 1.29 8.08
C MET A 63 -6.12 1.00 8.94
N GLU A 64 -6.00 1.05 10.27
CA GLU A 64 -7.15 0.92 11.18
C GLU A 64 -8.08 2.15 11.07
N HIS A 65 -7.50 3.34 10.91
CA HIS A 65 -8.25 4.59 10.77
C HIS A 65 -8.79 4.84 9.35
N SER A 66 -8.19 4.22 8.33
CA SER A 66 -8.49 4.52 6.92
C SER A 66 -9.95 4.40 6.49
N PRO A 67 -10.80 3.52 7.06
CA PRO A 67 -12.23 3.49 6.71
C PRO A 67 -12.99 4.76 7.13
N ILE A 68 -12.45 5.54 8.05
CA ILE A 68 -13.03 6.80 8.54
C ILE A 68 -12.29 8.00 7.93
N ASN A 69 -10.95 7.94 7.88
CA ASN A 69 -10.09 8.98 7.37
C ASN A 69 -8.79 8.40 6.81
N ASP A 70 -8.59 8.51 5.50
CA ASP A 70 -7.44 8.01 4.77
C ASP A 70 -6.23 8.96 4.74
N LEU A 71 -6.33 10.15 5.35
CA LEU A 71 -5.27 11.16 5.31
C LEU A 71 -3.94 10.65 5.87
N GLU A 72 -3.99 9.85 6.94
CA GLU A 72 -2.78 9.28 7.56
C GLU A 72 -2.06 8.32 6.61
N ILE A 73 -2.79 7.37 6.00
CA ILE A 73 -2.20 6.39 5.08
C ILE A 73 -1.76 7.06 3.77
N SER A 74 -2.55 8.00 3.27
CA SER A 74 -2.23 8.83 2.10
C SER A 74 -0.91 9.56 2.32
N PHE A 75 -0.76 10.27 3.45
CA PHE A 75 0.46 10.99 3.78
C PHE A 75 1.68 10.07 3.92
N LEU A 76 1.54 8.92 4.62
CA LEU A 76 2.64 7.96 4.76
C LEU A 76 3.12 7.45 3.41
N LEU A 77 2.19 7.01 2.55
CA LEU A 77 2.52 6.43 1.25
C LEU A 77 3.05 7.48 0.28
N GLN A 78 2.46 8.68 0.25
CA GLN A 78 2.91 9.79 -0.60
C GLN A 78 4.39 10.13 -0.34
N ASN A 79 4.81 10.14 0.94
CA ASN A 79 6.19 10.41 1.34
C ASN A 79 7.15 9.24 1.09
N ALA A 80 6.63 8.03 0.88
CA ALA A 80 7.40 6.82 0.59
C ALA A 80 7.48 6.50 -0.92
N LEU A 81 6.85 7.28 -1.81
CA LEU A 81 6.89 7.01 -3.24
C LEU A 81 8.29 7.19 -3.84
N THR A 82 8.67 6.24 -4.69
CA THR A 82 9.92 6.27 -5.47
C THR A 82 9.65 6.00 -6.95
N ALA A 83 10.47 6.58 -7.83
CA ALA A 83 10.43 6.34 -9.28
C ALA A 83 11.29 5.13 -9.70
N GLU A 84 12.00 4.50 -8.77
CA GLU A 84 12.87 3.34 -9.00
C GLU A 84 12.07 2.02 -9.15
N THR A 85 11.12 2.01 -10.09
CA THR A 85 10.11 0.94 -10.20
C THR A 85 10.65 -0.42 -10.68
N ASP A 86 11.87 -0.47 -11.21
CA ASP A 86 12.55 -1.69 -11.67
C ASP A 86 13.71 -2.09 -10.76
N SER A 87 13.89 -1.41 -9.63
CA SER A 87 14.92 -1.75 -8.65
C SER A 87 14.55 -3.06 -7.94
N ARG A 88 15.36 -4.09 -8.18
CA ARG A 88 15.22 -5.38 -7.49
C ARG A 88 15.38 -5.24 -5.97
N GLU A 89 16.24 -4.33 -5.54
CA GLU A 89 16.50 -4.08 -4.12
C GLU A 89 15.26 -3.53 -3.42
N ILE A 90 14.64 -2.49 -3.97
CA ILE A 90 13.42 -1.88 -3.42
C ILE A 90 12.29 -2.91 -3.38
N PHE A 91 12.12 -3.68 -4.46
CA PHE A 91 11.11 -4.73 -4.50
C PHE A 91 11.34 -5.79 -3.42
N MET A 92 12.53 -6.39 -3.35
CA MET A 92 12.80 -7.48 -2.39
C MET A 92 12.70 -7.00 -0.95
N LYS A 93 13.30 -5.86 -0.62
CA LYS A 93 13.23 -5.31 0.73
C LYS A 93 11.82 -4.83 1.08
N GLY A 94 11.04 -4.37 0.10
CA GLY A 94 9.63 -4.06 0.28
C GLY A 94 8.78 -5.29 0.58
N ILE A 95 9.08 -6.44 -0.06
CA ILE A 95 8.46 -7.72 0.28
C ILE A 95 8.82 -8.11 1.72
N ASP A 96 10.09 -8.05 2.12
CA ASP A 96 10.51 -8.38 3.49
C ASP A 96 9.77 -7.53 4.54
N GLN A 97 9.68 -6.22 4.30
CA GLN A 97 8.95 -5.29 5.17
C GLN A 97 7.44 -5.60 5.20
N SER A 98 6.86 -5.90 4.04
CA SER A 98 5.45 -6.28 3.92
C SER A 98 5.13 -7.57 4.69
N TYR A 99 6.06 -8.51 4.78
CA TYR A 99 5.91 -9.70 5.64
C TYR A 99 6.09 -9.37 7.12
N TYR A 100 7.03 -8.46 7.46
CA TYR A 100 7.24 -8.01 8.83
C TYR A 100 6.01 -7.33 9.46
N TYR A 101 5.21 -6.61 8.66
CA TYR A 101 3.94 -6.03 9.13
C TYR A 101 2.96 -7.07 9.68
N GLU A 102 2.99 -8.29 9.16
CA GLU A 102 2.07 -9.37 9.54
C GLU A 102 2.57 -10.20 10.74
N GLN A 103 3.82 -9.98 11.18
CA GLN A 103 4.34 -10.67 12.35
C GLN A 103 3.71 -10.12 13.65
N PRO A 104 3.49 -10.96 14.67
CA PRO A 104 3.17 -10.46 16.01
C PRO A 104 4.23 -9.48 16.53
N GLU A 105 3.87 -8.63 17.49
CA GLU A 105 4.86 -7.86 18.27
C GLU A 105 5.80 -8.75 19.08
#